data_AF-A0A3D0SU36-F1
#
_entry.id   AF-A0A3D0SU36-F1
#
_cell.length_a   1.000
_cell.length_b   1.000
_cell.length_c   1.000
_cell.angle_alpha   90.00
_cell.angle_beta   90.00
_cell.angle_gamma   90.00
#
_symmetry.space_group_name_H-M   'P 1'
#
loop_
_entity.id
_entity.type
_entity.pdbx_description
1 polymer ?
#
loop_
_entity_poly.entity_id
_entity_poly.type
_entity_poly.pdbx_seq_one_letter_code
_entity_poly.pdbx_strand_id
1 'polypeptide(L)'
;MKEVMAIVAVSQKARAYWPGTGSDQAPLCTSADGVHGNFAIAPTKTQLTDAVNHRAVHPAIRLYDEQKPFPDYFDCASCPLGQWDSADKGRGQACKSMRRLVIFVDGWVAPALLTLPPTSVKVWDIYCSALKNKRSSYFAVRTKLTLEKAKSAGGDPYSILSVSMAGALTLAETQAVMELRRQFAEYVRELPIDASDYVTVDGSTQSQTIDPETGEIHSDASQIPF
;
A
#
# COMPACT_ATOMS: atom_id res chain seq x y z
N MET A 1 -21.18 -4.26 10.84
CA MET A 1 -19.89 -3.79 10.29
C MET A 1 -19.02 -5.02 10.16
N LYS A 2 -18.46 -5.33 8.99
CA LYS A 2 -17.59 -6.52 8.86
C LYS A 2 -16.30 -6.24 9.62
N GLU A 3 -15.92 -7.16 10.49
CA GLU A 3 -14.69 -7.11 11.27
C GLU A 3 -13.78 -8.26 10.85
N VAL A 4 -12.48 -7.99 10.80
CA VAL A 4 -11.45 -8.97 10.48
C VAL A 4 -10.52 -9.07 11.67
N MET A 5 -10.36 -10.28 12.17
CA MET A 5 -9.38 -10.62 13.20
C MET A 5 -8.20 -11.26 12.51
N ALA A 6 -7.01 -10.66 12.66
CA ALA A 6 -5.84 -11.13 11.95
C ALA A 6 -4.55 -10.84 12.73
N ILE A 7 -3.51 -11.60 12.40
CA ILE A 7 -2.14 -11.26 12.76
C ILE A 7 -1.48 -10.57 11.57
N VAL A 8 -0.83 -9.44 11.81
CA VAL A 8 -0.11 -8.70 10.75
C VAL A 8 1.37 -9.06 10.81
N ALA A 9 1.85 -9.84 9.85
CA ALA A 9 3.24 -10.29 9.84
C ALA A 9 4.19 -9.27 9.21
N VAL A 10 3.78 -8.64 8.11
CA VAL A 10 4.58 -7.66 7.35
C VAL A 10 3.78 -6.37 7.19
N SER A 11 4.48 -5.23 7.27
CA SER A 11 3.93 -3.91 6.98
C SER A 11 4.90 -3.14 6.10
N GLN A 12 4.72 -3.25 4.79
CA GLN A 12 5.62 -2.71 3.77
C GLN A 12 5.08 -1.39 3.23
N LYS A 13 5.90 -0.34 3.30
CA LYS A 13 5.59 0.95 2.67
C LYS A 13 5.68 0.78 1.17
N ALA A 14 4.72 1.34 0.45
CA ALA A 14 4.74 1.38 -1.00
C ALA A 14 4.33 2.79 -1.45
N ARG A 15 4.82 3.22 -2.61
CA ARG A 15 4.40 4.48 -3.22
C ARG A 15 4.12 4.27 -4.69
N ALA A 16 3.13 4.98 -5.21
CA ALA A 16 2.87 4.99 -6.64
C ALA A 16 2.24 6.31 -7.07
N TYR A 17 2.49 6.67 -8.33
CA TYR A 17 2.01 7.92 -8.91
C TYR A 17 1.10 7.64 -10.10
N TRP A 18 -0.15 8.08 -9.95
CA TRP A 18 -1.12 8.17 -11.03
C TRP A 18 -1.37 9.64 -11.34
N PRO A 19 -1.08 10.09 -12.57
CA PRO A 19 -1.36 11.46 -12.96
C PRO A 19 -2.85 11.69 -13.27
N GLY A 20 -3.56 10.67 -13.76
CA GLY A 20 -4.99 10.77 -14.05
C GLY A 20 -5.88 10.76 -12.80
N THR A 21 -7.16 11.09 -13.00
CA THR A 21 -8.19 11.07 -11.94
C THR A 21 -8.76 9.69 -11.64
N GLY A 22 -8.33 8.65 -12.34
CA GLY A 22 -8.72 7.25 -12.16
C GLY A 22 -7.54 6.31 -12.01
N SER A 23 -7.79 5.14 -11.42
CA SER A 23 -6.80 4.09 -11.16
C SER A 23 -6.77 2.99 -12.22
N ASP A 24 -7.65 3.04 -13.22
CA ASP A 24 -7.79 1.98 -14.23
C ASP A 24 -6.54 1.82 -15.11
N GLN A 25 -5.67 2.82 -15.12
CA GLN A 25 -4.36 2.75 -15.76
C GLN A 25 -3.28 2.41 -14.75
N ALA A 26 -2.30 1.61 -15.18
CA ALA A 26 -1.11 1.35 -14.40
C ALA A 26 -0.43 2.68 -13.99
N PRO A 27 0.16 2.75 -12.79
CA PRO A 27 0.86 3.93 -12.33
C PRO A 27 2.01 4.33 -13.26
N LEU A 28 2.24 5.63 -13.39
CA LEU A 28 3.33 6.20 -14.17
C LEU A 28 4.70 6.03 -13.47
N CYS A 29 4.70 5.88 -12.14
CA CYS A 29 5.87 5.54 -11.34
C CYS A 29 5.46 4.67 -10.16
N THR A 30 6.25 3.65 -9.83
CA THR A 30 6.00 2.72 -8.72
C THR A 30 7.21 2.59 -7.82
N SER A 31 6.98 2.37 -6.53
CA SER A 31 8.01 2.07 -5.54
C SER A 31 7.44 1.06 -4.56
N ALA A 32 7.72 -0.22 -4.79
CA ALA A 32 7.21 -1.32 -3.98
C ALA A 32 7.82 -1.36 -2.57
N ASP A 33 9.06 -0.88 -2.43
CA ASP A 33 9.75 -0.72 -1.15
C ASP A 33 9.49 0.65 -0.47
N GLY A 34 8.90 1.59 -1.20
CA GLY A 34 8.65 2.97 -0.79
C GLY A 34 9.89 3.87 -0.76
N VAL A 35 11.04 3.38 -1.22
CA VAL A 35 12.34 4.06 -1.23
C VAL A 35 12.81 4.31 -2.67
N HIS A 36 12.79 3.28 -3.51
CA HIS A 36 13.27 3.34 -4.88
C HIS A 36 12.08 3.33 -5.85
N GLY A 37 11.95 4.41 -6.62
CA GLY A 37 10.91 4.61 -7.61
C GLY A 37 11.38 4.20 -9.01
N ASN A 38 10.56 3.41 -9.70
CA ASN A 38 10.74 2.99 -11.08
C ASN A 38 9.68 3.66 -11.94
N PHE A 39 10.12 4.50 -12.87
CA PHE A 39 9.23 5.19 -13.81
C PHE A 39 8.87 4.26 -14.97
N ALA A 40 7.63 4.35 -15.46
CA ALA A 40 7.16 3.51 -16.55
C ALA A 40 8.01 3.71 -17.82
N ILE A 41 8.40 2.60 -18.46
CA ILE A 41 9.29 2.61 -19.63
C ILE A 41 8.53 3.01 -20.91
N ALA A 42 7.22 2.76 -20.97
CA ALA A 42 6.36 3.12 -22.09
C ALA A 42 5.10 3.86 -21.60
N PRO A 43 5.24 5.09 -21.08
CA PRO A 43 4.11 5.86 -20.58
C PRO A 43 3.19 6.24 -21.74
N THR A 44 1.88 6.23 -21.52
CA THR A 44 0.93 6.71 -22.54
C THR A 44 1.04 8.22 -22.69
N LYS A 45 0.74 8.73 -23.89
CA LYS A 45 0.72 10.18 -24.15
C LYS A 45 -0.21 10.94 -23.20
N THR A 46 -1.34 10.34 -22.85
CA THR A 46 -2.29 10.92 -21.89
C THR A 46 -1.69 11.03 -20.51
N GLN A 47 -1.04 9.98 -19.99
CA GLN A 47 -0.38 10.02 -18.68
C GLN A 47 0.72 11.10 -18.61
N LEU A 48 1.50 11.27 -19.68
CA LEU A 48 2.49 12.33 -19.76
C LEU A 48 1.83 13.72 -19.78
N THR A 49 0.76 13.89 -20.56
CA THR A 49 0.02 15.15 -20.67
C THR A 49 -0.63 15.54 -19.34
N ASP A 50 -1.18 14.59 -18.60
CA ASP A 50 -1.73 14.86 -17.27
C ASP A 50 -0.61 15.23 -16.30
N ALA A 51 0.49 14.46 -16.31
CA ALA A 51 1.60 14.65 -15.38
C ALA A 51 2.34 15.98 -15.52
N VAL A 52 2.44 16.56 -16.73
CA VAL A 52 3.07 17.88 -16.94
C VAL A 52 2.22 19.04 -16.42
N ASN A 53 0.90 18.84 -16.29
CA ASN A 53 -0.03 19.88 -15.82
C ASN A 53 -0.20 19.89 -14.30
N HIS A 54 0.42 18.95 -13.59
CA HIS A 54 0.39 18.88 -12.14
C HIS A 54 1.30 19.94 -11.51
N ARG A 55 0.91 20.39 -10.32
CA ARG A 55 1.64 21.36 -9.48
C ARG A 55 3.09 20.93 -9.26
N ALA A 56 3.30 19.65 -8.97
CA ALA A 56 4.61 19.05 -8.86
C ALA A 56 4.78 18.04 -10.00
N VAL A 57 6.00 17.95 -10.52
CA VAL A 57 6.32 17.11 -11.68
C VAL A 57 7.39 16.10 -11.29
N HIS A 58 7.25 14.86 -11.75
CA HIS A 58 8.27 13.83 -11.54
C HIS A 58 9.54 14.15 -12.35
N PRO A 59 10.76 14.01 -11.80
CA PRO A 59 12.00 14.29 -12.53
C PRO A 59 12.15 13.52 -13.85
N ALA A 60 11.60 12.30 -13.92
CA ALA A 60 11.61 11.48 -15.13
C ALA A 60 10.91 12.14 -16.34
N ILE A 61 9.91 13.01 -16.12
CA ILE A 61 9.18 13.70 -17.19
C ILE A 61 10.17 14.53 -18.02
N ARG A 62 11.03 15.30 -17.34
CA ARG A 62 12.06 16.11 -17.99
C ARG A 62 13.07 15.24 -18.74
N LEU A 63 13.50 14.13 -18.13
CA LEU A 63 14.44 13.21 -18.79
C LEU A 63 13.81 12.57 -20.03
N TYR A 64 12.53 12.25 -19.98
CA TYR A 64 11.77 11.70 -21.10
C TYR A 64 11.70 12.70 -22.26
N ASP A 65 11.33 13.96 -21.97
CA ASP A 65 11.26 15.03 -22.99
C ASP A 65 12.63 15.32 -23.62
N GLU A 66 13.70 15.30 -22.82
CA GLU A 66 15.09 15.48 -23.27
C GLU A 66 15.68 14.20 -23.91
N GLN A 67 14.92 13.10 -24.00
CA GLN A 67 15.36 11.79 -24.48
C GLN A 67 16.63 11.26 -23.78
N LYS A 68 16.78 11.58 -22.49
CA LYS A 68 17.87 11.13 -21.65
C LYS A 68 17.52 9.79 -20.99
N PRO A 69 18.52 8.92 -20.76
CA PRO A 69 18.30 7.69 -20.01
C PRO A 69 17.83 8.02 -18.60
N PHE A 70 16.92 7.19 -18.07
CA PHE A 70 16.58 7.23 -16.65
C PHE A 70 17.71 6.64 -15.82
N PRO A 71 17.90 7.12 -14.58
CA PRO A 71 18.73 6.41 -13.61
C PRO A 71 18.12 5.04 -13.29
N ASP A 72 18.91 4.17 -12.67
CA ASP A 72 18.46 2.84 -12.23
C ASP A 72 17.23 2.93 -11.30
N TYR A 73 17.13 4.01 -10.52
CA TYR A 73 15.96 4.34 -9.72
C TYR A 73 15.86 5.85 -9.44
N PHE A 74 14.66 6.29 -9.05
CA PHE A 74 14.40 7.62 -8.49
C PHE A 74 14.24 7.53 -6.97
N ASP A 75 14.95 8.36 -6.22
CA ASP A 75 14.82 8.41 -4.77
C ASP A 75 13.47 9.02 -4.35
N CYS A 76 12.63 8.21 -3.70
CA CYS A 76 11.31 8.62 -3.25
C CYS A 76 11.37 9.65 -2.11
N ALA A 77 12.45 9.72 -1.34
CA ALA A 77 12.59 10.68 -0.24
C ALA A 77 12.77 12.11 -0.76
N SER A 78 13.50 12.28 -1.86
CA SER A 78 13.75 13.57 -2.50
C SER A 78 12.77 13.91 -3.63
N CYS A 79 11.89 12.98 -4.02
CA CYS A 79 10.93 13.19 -5.10
C CYS A 79 9.95 14.36 -4.81
N PRO A 80 9.79 15.35 -5.73
CA PRO A 80 8.87 16.48 -5.56
C PRO A 80 7.41 16.05 -5.36
N LEU A 81 6.96 14.99 -6.05
CA LEU A 81 5.61 14.44 -5.90
C LEU A 81 5.37 13.81 -4.52
N GLY A 82 6.43 13.46 -3.81
CA GLY A 82 6.36 12.86 -2.49
C GLY A 82 6.28 13.87 -1.35
N GLN A 83 6.37 15.17 -1.63
CA GLN A 83 6.37 16.24 -0.63
C GLN A 83 4.96 16.67 -0.27
N TRP A 84 4.75 17.18 0.95
CA TRP A 84 3.48 17.80 1.33
C TRP A 84 3.19 19.02 0.44
N ASP A 85 1.91 19.34 0.24
CA ASP A 85 1.44 20.39 -0.68
C ASP A 85 1.80 20.19 -2.17
N SER A 86 2.29 19.00 -2.55
CA SER A 86 2.54 18.66 -3.96
C SER A 86 1.30 18.24 -4.72
N ALA A 87 0.23 17.82 -4.02
CA ALA A 87 -1.03 17.45 -4.67
C ALA A 87 -1.72 18.68 -5.30
N ASP A 88 -2.39 18.48 -6.44
CA ASP A 88 -3.16 19.53 -7.09
C ASP A 88 -4.39 19.96 -6.29
N LYS A 89 -4.93 19.02 -5.51
CA LYS A 89 -6.09 19.24 -4.64
C LYS A 89 -5.71 19.02 -3.18
N GLY A 90 -5.95 20.04 -2.35
CA GLY A 90 -5.71 20.01 -0.91
C GLY A 90 -4.23 20.14 -0.54
N ARG A 91 -3.90 19.76 0.69
CA ARG A 91 -2.53 19.85 1.26
C ARG A 91 -1.80 18.50 1.28
N GLY A 92 -2.16 17.61 0.37
CA GLY A 92 -1.66 16.24 0.32
C GLY A 92 -0.38 16.07 -0.50
N GLN A 93 0.07 14.83 -0.63
CA GLN A 93 1.12 14.41 -1.57
C GLN A 93 0.49 14.00 -2.90
N ALA A 94 1.11 14.35 -4.02
CA ALA A 94 0.70 13.91 -5.35
C ALA A 94 0.94 12.41 -5.53
N CYS A 95 2.13 11.93 -5.12
CA CYS A 95 2.45 10.52 -5.04
C CYS A 95 1.69 9.87 -3.88
N LYS A 96 0.98 8.77 -4.17
CA LYS A 96 0.17 8.04 -3.19
C LYS A 96 1.09 7.20 -2.33
N SER A 97 1.09 7.46 -1.03
CA SER A 97 1.76 6.62 -0.03
C SER A 97 0.78 5.57 0.48
N MET A 98 1.10 4.29 0.29
CA MET A 98 0.24 3.14 0.64
C MET A 98 0.94 2.24 1.67
N ARG A 99 0.19 1.27 2.22
CA ARG A 99 0.76 0.25 3.11
C ARG A 99 0.29 -1.15 2.73
N ARG A 100 1.20 -2.01 2.29
CA ARG A 100 0.92 -3.42 2.05
C ARG A 100 1.11 -4.21 3.33
N LEU A 101 0.04 -4.87 3.79
CA LEU A 101 0.04 -5.70 4.98
C LEU A 101 -0.10 -7.16 4.57
N VAL A 102 0.83 -8.01 5.03
CA VAL A 102 0.63 -9.47 4.99
C VAL A 102 -0.11 -9.84 6.25
N ILE A 103 -1.34 -10.30 6.10
CA ILE A 103 -2.23 -10.62 7.21
C ILE A 103 -2.60 -12.10 7.20
N PHE A 104 -2.63 -12.70 8.38
CA PHE A 104 -3.11 -14.05 8.62
C PHE A 104 -4.47 -13.92 9.30
N VAL A 105 -5.53 -14.09 8.52
CA VAL A 105 -6.91 -13.96 8.99
C VAL A 105 -7.30 -15.22 9.76
N ASP A 106 -7.93 -15.05 10.93
CA ASP A 106 -8.40 -16.19 11.72
C ASP A 106 -9.38 -17.04 10.87
N GLY A 107 -9.08 -18.34 10.73
CA GLY A 107 -9.87 -19.29 9.94
C GLY A 107 -9.51 -19.38 8.46
N TRP A 108 -8.54 -18.59 7.98
CA TRP A 108 -8.00 -18.72 6.62
C TRP A 108 -6.75 -19.60 6.63
N VAL A 109 -6.60 -20.41 5.59
CA VAL A 109 -5.43 -21.29 5.43
C VAL A 109 -4.24 -20.52 4.84
N ALA A 110 -4.50 -19.61 3.91
CA ALA A 110 -3.50 -18.81 3.24
C ALA A 110 -3.44 -17.38 3.80
N PRO A 111 -2.25 -16.74 3.82
CA PRO A 111 -2.13 -15.32 4.09
C PRO A 111 -2.83 -14.48 3.02
N ALA A 112 -3.21 -13.26 3.40
CA ALA A 112 -3.75 -12.27 2.47
C ALA A 112 -2.86 -11.02 2.41
N LEU A 113 -2.77 -10.43 1.22
CA LEU A 113 -2.23 -9.10 1.01
C LEU A 113 -3.35 -8.08 1.13
N LEU A 114 -3.21 -7.18 2.10
CA LEU A 114 -4.11 -6.05 2.31
C LEU A 114 -3.37 -4.74 2.02
N THR A 115 -3.72 -4.07 0.92
CA THR A 115 -3.17 -2.75 0.58
C THR A 115 -4.03 -1.65 1.20
N LEU A 116 -3.47 -0.95 2.18
CA LEU A 116 -4.10 0.22 2.78
C LEU A 116 -3.93 1.45 1.88
N PRO A 117 -5.03 2.16 1.55
CA PRO A 117 -4.96 3.40 0.79
C PRO A 117 -4.34 4.53 1.64
N PRO A 118 -3.90 5.65 1.01
CA PRO A 118 -3.25 6.76 1.71
C PRO A 118 -4.02 7.32 2.91
N THR A 119 -5.35 7.32 2.85
CA THR A 119 -6.23 7.78 3.93
C THR A 119 -6.13 6.93 5.20
N SER A 120 -5.76 5.66 5.07
CA SER A 120 -5.68 4.69 6.17
C SER A 120 -4.26 4.52 6.74
N VAL A 121 -3.23 4.96 6.02
CA VAL A 121 -1.82 4.78 6.44
C VAL A 121 -1.53 5.47 7.78
N LYS A 122 -2.04 6.70 7.98
CA LYS A 122 -1.81 7.45 9.22
C LYS A 122 -2.41 6.73 10.43
N VAL A 123 -3.61 6.16 10.29
CA VAL A 123 -4.28 5.41 11.37
C VAL A 123 -3.45 4.18 11.75
N TRP A 124 -2.95 3.45 10.75
CA TRP A 124 -2.07 2.30 10.96
C TRP A 124 -0.74 2.65 11.64
N ASP A 125 -0.08 3.73 11.22
CA ASP A 125 1.21 4.16 11.80
C ASP A 125 1.05 4.62 13.27
N ILE A 126 -0.07 5.28 13.60
CA ILE A 126 -0.41 5.65 14.99
C ILE A 126 -0.61 4.40 15.84
N TYR A 127 -1.33 3.40 15.33
CA TYR A 127 -1.52 2.12 16.02
C TYR A 127 -0.20 1.39 16.29
N CYS A 128 0.67 1.28 15.27
CA CYS A 128 2.00 0.69 15.43
C CYS A 128 2.84 1.44 16.47
N SER A 129 2.79 2.78 16.45
CA SER A 129 3.50 3.63 17.41
C SER A 129 2.99 3.43 18.83
N ALA A 130 1.66 3.32 19.01
CA ALA A 130 1.04 3.07 20.31
C ALA A 130 1.43 1.69 20.89
N LEU A 131 1.54 0.65 20.06
CA LEU A 131 2.06 -0.65 20.48
C LEU A 131 3.53 -0.58 20.89
N LYS A 132 4.35 0.14 20.11
CA LYS A 132 5.78 0.33 20.41
C LYS A 132 5.99 1.02 21.75
N ASN A 133 5.18 2.04 22.07
CA ASN A 133 5.19 2.72 23.37
C ASN A 133 4.83 1.78 24.54
N LYS A 134 4.07 0.71 24.26
CA LYS A 134 3.74 -0.37 25.22
C LYS A 134 4.75 -1.53 25.17
N ARG A 135 5.93 -1.33 24.57
CA ARG A 135 6.98 -2.36 24.38
C ARG A 135 6.49 -3.60 23.61
N SER A 136 5.50 -3.41 22.74
CA SER A 136 4.99 -4.43 21.84
C SER A 136 5.19 -4.01 20.37
N SER A 137 4.79 -4.87 19.44
CA SER A 137 4.84 -4.62 18.00
C SER A 137 3.59 -5.19 17.34
N TYR A 138 3.22 -4.68 16.17
CA TYR A 138 2.03 -5.12 15.45
C TYR A 138 2.04 -6.62 15.13
N PHE A 139 3.22 -7.23 14.98
CA PHE A 139 3.40 -8.66 14.70
C PHE A 139 3.41 -9.54 15.97
N ALA A 140 3.30 -8.95 17.16
CA ALA A 140 3.26 -9.66 18.45
C ALA A 140 1.85 -9.60 19.09
N VAL A 141 0.85 -9.19 18.31
CA VAL A 141 -0.55 -9.06 18.78
C VAL A 141 -1.50 -9.58 17.72
N ARG A 142 -2.67 -10.01 18.16
CA ARG A 142 -3.84 -10.17 17.29
C ARG A 142 -4.50 -8.80 17.12
N THR A 143 -4.73 -8.41 15.88
CA THR A 143 -5.26 -7.10 15.48
C THR A 143 -6.68 -7.24 14.98
N LYS A 144 -7.56 -6.35 15.43
CA LYS A 144 -8.90 -6.17 14.89
C LYS A 144 -8.87 -5.06 13.86
N LEU A 145 -9.36 -5.35 12.66
CA LEU A 145 -9.47 -4.42 11.53
C LEU A 145 -10.95 -4.24 11.16
N THR A 146 -11.39 -2.98 11.05
CA THR A 146 -12.74 -2.60 10.60
C THR A 146 -12.67 -1.41 9.65
N LEU A 147 -13.77 -1.12 8.96
CA LEU A 147 -13.92 0.06 8.11
C LEU A 147 -14.98 1.00 8.68
N GLU A 148 -14.61 2.26 8.87
CA GLU A 148 -15.51 3.33 9.29
C GLU A 148 -15.80 4.27 8.13
N LYS A 149 -17.05 4.75 8.04
CA LYS A 149 -17.43 5.75 7.03
C LYS A 149 -16.94 7.12 7.47
N ALA A 150 -16.24 7.81 6.60
CA ALA A 150 -15.78 9.19 6.73
C ALA A 150 -16.26 10.02 5.53
N LYS A 151 -16.09 11.34 5.59
CA LYS A 151 -16.41 12.26 4.49
C LYS A 151 -15.18 13.07 4.10
N SER A 152 -14.94 13.21 2.80
CA SER A 152 -13.88 14.07 2.28
C SER A 152 -14.21 15.54 2.57
N ALA A 153 -13.25 16.45 2.41
CA ALA A 153 -13.51 17.89 2.53
C ALA A 153 -14.57 18.38 1.50
N GLY A 154 -14.78 17.64 0.41
CA GLY A 154 -15.81 17.88 -0.60
C GLY A 154 -17.16 17.20 -0.31
N GLY A 155 -17.26 16.41 0.76
CA GLY A 155 -18.50 15.76 1.20
C GLY A 155 -18.67 14.31 0.74
N ASP A 156 -17.80 13.80 -0.12
CA ASP A 156 -17.88 12.43 -0.63
C ASP A 156 -17.60 11.40 0.46
N PRO A 157 -18.46 10.37 0.63
CA PRO A 157 -18.24 9.31 1.60
C PRO A 157 -17.03 8.45 1.17
N TYR A 158 -16.14 8.16 2.11
CA TYR A 158 -15.08 7.17 1.94
C TYR A 158 -14.96 6.28 3.16
N SER A 159 -14.39 5.08 3.00
CA SER A 159 -14.10 4.18 4.12
C SER A 159 -12.66 4.39 4.60
N ILE A 160 -12.47 4.52 5.91
CA ILE A 160 -11.16 4.58 6.56
C ILE A 160 -10.97 3.36 7.45
N LEU A 161 -9.73 2.83 7.50
CA LEU A 161 -9.38 1.79 8.44
C LEU A 161 -9.60 2.26 9.88
N SER A 162 -10.22 1.39 10.68
CA SER A 162 -10.19 1.45 12.14
C SER A 162 -9.51 0.19 12.66
N VAL A 163 -8.60 0.37 13.62
CA VAL A 163 -7.67 -0.67 14.05
C VAL A 163 -7.51 -0.67 15.56
N SER A 164 -7.54 -1.85 16.17
CA SER A 164 -7.31 -2.01 17.60
C SER A 164 -6.62 -3.33 17.93
N MET A 165 -6.01 -3.39 19.12
CA MET A 165 -5.40 -4.61 19.65
C MET A 165 -6.52 -5.48 20.24
N ALA A 166 -6.63 -6.72 19.77
CA ALA A 166 -7.58 -7.69 20.29
C ALA A 166 -6.98 -8.59 21.38
N GLY A 167 -5.68 -8.85 21.33
CA GLY A 167 -4.98 -9.66 22.33
C GLY A 167 -3.49 -9.75 22.05
N ALA A 168 -2.69 -10.03 23.08
CA ALA A 168 -1.28 -10.35 22.90
C ALA A 168 -1.13 -11.77 22.36
N LEU A 169 -0.12 -11.99 21.51
CA LEU A 169 0.27 -13.34 21.13
C LEU A 169 1.13 -13.96 22.22
N THR A 170 1.08 -15.28 22.32
CA THR A 170 2.03 -16.06 23.11
C THR A 170 3.44 -15.96 22.50
N LEU A 171 4.44 -16.37 23.26
CA LEU A 171 5.83 -16.41 22.77
C LEU A 171 5.97 -17.34 21.56
N ALA A 172 5.34 -18.52 21.60
CA ALA A 172 5.39 -19.49 20.51
C ALA A 172 4.72 -18.96 19.24
N GLU A 173 3.54 -18.34 19.36
CA GLU A 173 2.87 -17.69 18.22
C GLU A 173 3.73 -16.57 17.65
N THR A 174 4.32 -15.72 18.50
CA THR A 174 5.18 -14.63 18.05
C THR A 174 6.41 -15.15 17.30
N GLN A 175 7.04 -16.23 17.76
CA GLN A 175 8.15 -16.88 17.08
C GLN A 175 7.75 -17.41 15.70
N ALA A 176 6.58 -18.06 15.59
CA ALA A 176 6.05 -18.51 14.30
C ALA A 176 5.82 -17.34 13.34
N VAL A 177 5.25 -16.23 13.84
CA VAL A 177 5.03 -15.01 13.04
C VAL A 177 6.34 -14.37 12.58
N MET A 178 7.40 -14.44 13.38
CA MET A 178 8.72 -13.94 12.99
C MET A 178 9.31 -14.73 11.81
N GLU A 179 9.10 -16.05 11.76
CA GLU A 179 9.53 -16.86 10.63
C GLU A 179 8.73 -16.56 9.37
N LEU A 180 7.39 -16.46 9.49
CA LEU A 180 6.53 -16.04 8.38
C LEU A 180 6.92 -14.66 7.86
N ARG A 181 7.21 -13.71 8.76
CA ARG A 181 7.69 -12.38 8.40
C ARG A 181 8.98 -12.46 7.57
N ARG A 182 9.93 -13.32 7.94
CA ARG A 182 11.18 -13.49 7.19
C ARG A 182 10.91 -14.00 5.77
N GLN A 183 9.94 -14.91 5.62
CA GLN A 183 9.56 -15.48 4.32
C GLN A 183 8.88 -14.44 3.43
N PHE A 184 7.92 -13.68 3.94
CA PHE A 184 7.12 -12.75 3.12
C PHE A 184 7.71 -11.34 2.98
N ALA A 185 8.70 -10.95 3.80
CA ALA A 185 9.20 -9.57 3.79
C ALA A 185 9.85 -9.17 2.47
N GLU A 186 10.71 -10.03 1.90
CA GLU A 186 11.35 -9.74 0.61
C GLU A 186 10.35 -9.85 -0.54
N TYR A 187 9.48 -10.87 -0.50
CA TYR A 187 8.43 -11.03 -1.50
C TYR A 187 7.56 -9.78 -1.68
N VAL A 188 7.06 -9.20 -0.59
CA VAL A 188 6.19 -8.02 -0.67
C VAL A 188 6.94 -6.75 -1.10
N ARG A 189 8.27 -6.70 -0.93
CA ARG A 189 9.09 -5.58 -1.44
C ARG A 189 9.30 -5.63 -2.94
N GLU A 190 9.30 -6.82 -3.53
CA GLU A 190 9.48 -7.00 -4.97
C GLU A 190 8.15 -7.00 -5.74
N LEU A 191 7.04 -7.20 -5.03
CA LEU A 191 5.73 -7.28 -5.63
C LEU A 191 5.40 -6.02 -6.46
N PRO A 192 5.09 -6.14 -7.76
CA PRO A 192 4.71 -5.01 -8.60
C PRO A 192 3.48 -4.27 -8.06
N ILE A 193 3.39 -2.96 -8.29
CA ILE A 193 2.19 -2.17 -8.01
C ILE A 193 1.45 -1.97 -9.32
N ASP A 194 0.20 -2.41 -9.39
CA ASP A 194 -0.63 -2.30 -10.58
C ASP A 194 -1.89 -1.43 -10.37
N ALA A 195 -2.78 -1.41 -11.36
CA ALA A 195 -4.03 -0.64 -11.32
C ALA A 195 -4.97 -1.06 -10.17
N SER A 196 -4.95 -2.35 -9.78
CA SER A 196 -5.80 -2.92 -8.73
C SER A 196 -5.36 -2.55 -7.31
N ASP A 197 -4.08 -2.19 -7.12
CA ASP A 197 -3.56 -1.73 -5.82
C ASP A 197 -4.18 -0.41 -5.35
N TYR A 198 -4.80 0.34 -6.27
CA TYR A 198 -5.40 1.62 -5.98
C TYR A 198 -6.79 1.80 -6.59
N VAL A 199 -7.69 0.81 -6.52
CA VAL A 199 -9.06 1.03 -7.02
C VAL A 199 -9.85 2.00 -6.12
N THR A 200 -10.24 3.15 -6.66
CA THR A 200 -11.18 4.08 -6.00
C THR A 200 -12.63 3.69 -6.29
N VAL A 201 -13.07 2.48 -5.90
CA VAL A 201 -14.49 2.10 -5.94
C VAL A 201 -15.02 1.85 -4.55
N ASP A 202 -15.90 2.76 -4.11
CA ASP A 202 -16.87 2.60 -3.01
C ASP A 202 -16.34 2.00 -1.71
N GLY A 203 -15.07 2.28 -1.36
CA GLY A 203 -14.46 1.83 -0.11
C GLY A 203 -14.29 0.32 0.01
N SER A 204 -14.16 -0.39 -1.12
CA SER A 204 -13.80 -1.82 -1.12
C SER A 204 -12.29 -2.00 -1.18
N THR A 205 -11.69 -2.48 -0.09
CA THR A 205 -10.32 -2.98 -0.12
C THR A 205 -10.36 -4.36 -0.75
N GLN A 206 -9.87 -4.50 -1.98
CA GLN A 206 -9.69 -5.82 -2.57
C GLN A 206 -8.61 -6.56 -1.75
N SER A 207 -8.98 -7.72 -1.23
CA SER A 207 -8.07 -8.60 -0.50
C SER A 207 -7.62 -9.65 -1.49
N GLN A 208 -6.31 -9.77 -1.69
CA GLN A 208 -5.75 -10.82 -2.54
C GLN A 208 -5.12 -11.88 -1.63
N THR A 209 -5.24 -13.16 -1.96
CA THR A 209 -4.60 -14.24 -1.21
C THR A 209 -3.19 -14.50 -1.74
N ILE A 210 -2.26 -14.82 -0.85
CA ILE A 210 -0.87 -15.10 -1.15
C ILE A 210 -0.66 -16.62 -1.01
N ASP A 211 -0.22 -17.28 -2.07
CA ASP A 211 0.22 -18.67 -2.02
C ASP A 211 1.44 -18.78 -1.06
N PRO A 212 1.39 -19.64 -0.04
CA PRO A 212 2.45 -19.72 0.96
C PRO A 212 3.74 -20.40 0.45
N GLU A 213 3.70 -21.19 -0.62
CA GLU A 213 4.86 -21.89 -1.18
C GLU A 213 5.52 -21.10 -2.31
N THR A 214 4.72 -20.45 -3.16
CA THR A 214 5.22 -19.72 -4.34
C THR A 214 5.26 -18.20 -4.12
N GLY A 215 4.49 -17.69 -3.15
CA GLY A 215 4.25 -16.27 -2.96
C GLY A 215 3.18 -15.70 -3.89
N GLU A 216 2.72 -16.41 -4.92
CA GLU A 216 1.82 -15.87 -5.95
C GLU A 216 0.53 -15.27 -5.38
N ILE A 217 0.04 -14.21 -6.01
CA ILE A 217 -1.14 -13.48 -5.55
C ILE A 217 -2.36 -13.82 -6.40
N HIS A 218 -3.40 -14.32 -5.75
CA HIS A 218 -4.68 -14.62 -6.37
C HIS A 218 -5.73 -13.59 -5.94
N SER A 219 -6.42 -13.02 -6.92
CA SER A 219 -7.53 -12.07 -6.71
C SER A 219 -8.85 -12.78 -6.35
N ASP A 220 -8.90 -14.10 -6.39
CA ASP A 220 -10.11 -14.90 -6.26
C ASP A 220 -9.94 -16.00 -5.21
N ALA A 221 -10.61 -15.86 -4.07
CA ALA A 221 -10.54 -16.81 -2.94
C ALA A 221 -11.15 -18.20 -3.28
N SER A 222 -11.65 -18.38 -4.51
CA SER A 222 -12.26 -19.62 -5.01
C SER A 222 -11.25 -20.61 -5.64
N GLN A 223 -9.98 -20.21 -5.80
CA GLN A 223 -8.93 -21.05 -6.37
C GLN A 223 -7.83 -21.37 -5.35
N ILE A 224 -8.16 -22.14 -4.30
CA ILE A 224 -7.16 -22.86 -3.51
C ILE A 224 -7.52 -24.35 -3.58
N PRO A 225 -6.69 -25.22 -4.16
CA PRO A 225 -6.94 -26.65 -4.11
C PRO A 225 -6.78 -27.13 -2.66
N PHE A 226 -7.79 -27.87 -2.17
CA PHE A 226 -7.74 -28.58 -0.90
C PHE A 226 -6.63 -29.64 -0.88
#